data_AF-A0A3L8S072-F1
#
_entry.id   AF-A0A3L8S072-F1
#
_cell.length_a   1.000
_cell.length_b   1.000
_cell.length_c   1.000
_cell.angle_alpha   90.00
_cell.angle_beta   90.00
_cell.angle_gamma   90.00
#
_symmetry.space_group_name_H-M   'P 1'
#
loop_
_entity.id
_entity.type
_entity.pdbx_description
1 polymer ?
#
loop_
_entity_poly.entity_id
_entity_poly.type
_entity_poly.pdbx_seq_one_letter_code
_entity_poly.pdbx_strand_id
1 'polypeptide(L)'
;MWHWVFDVLGLFVVCQWLEMLQLYERCILMDIEFSDTQNVDQLLWKNAFYQVIEKFRQLLKDPQGENAQEIRNKLLLLLDEGSSFFDGLLQKLQVSYQFKLEDYMDGMAIRSKPLRKMVKYALISAQRCMICQGDICRYREQANDTANYGKARSWYLKAQQIAPKNGRPYNQLALLAIYTRRKLDAVYYYMRSLAASNPILTAKESLMSLFEETKRKSEQMEQRKHQVLDVSPNRRGKGKKSTLRQVGDDATRLEIWIHPSHPRSSQGHESSRDSEQDNGLGNLSPSDAAYCGAALKLAQLLMGPYHPK
;
A
#
# COMPACT_ATOMS: atom_id res chain seq x y z
N MET A 1 27.57 21.87 -34.99
CA MET A 1 26.98 20.86 -35.91
C MET A 1 26.35 19.71 -35.13
N TRP A 2 27.09 19.05 -34.24
CA TRP A 2 26.57 17.94 -33.41
C TRP A 2 25.43 18.34 -32.45
N HIS A 3 25.51 19.48 -31.75
CA HIS A 3 24.40 19.99 -30.91
C HIS A 3 23.08 20.14 -31.69
N TRP A 4 23.13 20.73 -32.88
CA TRP A 4 21.96 20.85 -33.76
C TRP A 4 21.40 19.49 -34.21
N VAL A 5 22.27 18.51 -34.48
CA VAL A 5 21.82 17.15 -34.84
C VAL A 5 21.17 16.45 -33.64
N PHE A 6 21.69 16.61 -32.42
CA PHE A 6 21.06 16.10 -31.20
C PHE A 6 19.73 16.79 -30.90
N ASP A 7 19.63 18.10 -31.11
CA ASP A 7 18.38 18.85 -30.92
C ASP A 7 17.32 18.48 -31.95
N VAL A 8 17.71 18.27 -33.22
CA VAL A 8 16.81 17.82 -34.30
C VAL A 8 16.37 16.37 -34.09
N LEU A 9 17.27 15.48 -33.69
CA LEU A 9 16.91 14.10 -33.32
C LEU A 9 16.02 14.07 -32.08
N GLY A 10 16.28 14.93 -31.09
CA GLY A 10 15.43 15.09 -29.91
C GLY A 10 14.02 15.57 -30.28
N LEU A 11 13.91 16.58 -31.14
CA LEU A 11 12.63 17.10 -31.62
C LEU A 11 11.86 16.05 -32.42
N PHE A 12 12.53 15.29 -33.28
CA PHE A 12 11.91 14.21 -34.04
C PHE A 12 11.33 13.12 -33.13
N VAL A 13 12.08 12.70 -32.12
CA VAL A 13 11.62 11.70 -31.13
C VAL A 13 10.41 12.23 -30.34
N VAL A 14 10.42 13.51 -29.96
CA VAL A 14 9.27 14.15 -29.28
C VAL A 14 8.04 14.19 -30.19
N CYS A 15 8.19 14.55 -31.47
CA CYS A 15 7.08 14.54 -32.43
C CYS A 15 6.50 13.13 -32.60
N GLN A 16 7.33 12.11 -32.78
CA GLN A 16 6.88 10.72 -32.88
C GLN A 16 6.15 10.24 -31.62
N TRP A 17 6.64 10.65 -30.46
CA TRP A 17 5.99 10.32 -29.19
C TRP A 17 4.60 10.97 -29.08
N LEU A 18 4.47 12.25 -29.43
CA LEU A 18 3.19 12.95 -29.46
C LEU A 18 2.21 12.32 -30.47
N GLU A 19 2.67 11.96 -31.67
CA GLU A 19 1.86 11.26 -32.68
C GLU A 19 1.35 9.92 -32.14
N MET A 20 2.22 9.15 -31.47
CA MET A 20 1.84 7.88 -30.85
C MET A 20 0.77 8.07 -29.76
N LEU A 21 0.90 9.09 -28.91
CA LEU A 21 -0.12 9.43 -27.91
C LEU A 21 -1.46 9.77 -28.57
N GLN A 22 -1.45 10.58 -29.63
CA GLN A 22 -2.66 10.95 -30.38
C GLN A 22 -3.34 9.73 -31.02
N LEU A 23 -2.56 8.80 -31.58
CA LEU A 23 -3.10 7.56 -32.15
C LEU A 23 -3.79 6.70 -31.10
N TYR A 24 -3.13 6.48 -29.95
CA TYR A 24 -3.71 5.72 -28.85
C TYR A 24 -4.97 6.39 -28.28
N GLU A 25 -4.91 7.70 -28.03
CA GLU A 25 -6.07 8.48 -27.57
C GLU A 25 -7.23 8.34 -28.55
N ARG A 26 -6.97 8.52 -29.85
CA ARG A 26 -8.00 8.42 -30.89
C ARG A 26 -8.63 7.04 -30.93
N CYS A 27 -7.84 5.97 -30.83
CA CYS A 27 -8.37 4.61 -30.74
C CYS A 27 -9.32 4.45 -29.53
N ILE A 28 -8.87 4.88 -28.35
CA ILE A 28 -9.65 4.82 -27.10
C ILE A 28 -10.98 5.56 -27.22
N LEU A 29 -10.98 6.76 -27.80
CA LEU A 29 -12.17 7.62 -27.90
C LEU A 29 -13.11 7.24 -29.05
N MET A 30 -12.62 6.55 -30.08
CA MET A 30 -13.46 6.11 -31.21
C MET A 30 -14.19 4.80 -30.89
N ASP A 31 -13.51 3.82 -30.30
CA ASP A 31 -14.10 2.54 -29.95
C ASP A 31 -13.48 1.99 -28.66
N ILE A 32 -14.17 2.24 -27.54
CA ILE A 32 -13.71 1.86 -26.21
C ILE A 32 -13.77 0.35 -25.96
N GLU A 33 -14.70 -0.35 -26.62
CA GLU A 33 -14.85 -1.81 -26.47
C GLU A 33 -13.73 -2.53 -27.22
N PHE A 34 -13.45 -2.11 -28.46
CA PHE A 34 -12.28 -2.56 -29.20
C PHE A 34 -11.00 -2.24 -28.43
N SER A 35 -10.89 -1.02 -27.90
CA SER A 35 -9.69 -0.58 -27.18
C SER A 35 -9.42 -1.41 -25.93
N ASP A 36 -10.46 -1.79 -25.18
CA ASP A 36 -10.32 -2.71 -24.06
C ASP A 36 -9.87 -4.10 -24.52
N THR A 37 -10.50 -4.63 -25.58
CA THR A 37 -10.19 -5.95 -26.14
C THR A 37 -8.75 -6.07 -26.64
N GLN A 38 -8.24 -5.01 -27.26
CA GLN A 38 -6.86 -4.94 -27.77
C GLN A 38 -5.84 -4.43 -26.73
N ASN A 39 -6.26 -4.19 -25.48
CA ASN A 39 -5.42 -3.68 -24.40
C ASN A 39 -4.71 -2.35 -24.75
N VAL A 40 -5.40 -1.46 -25.46
CA VAL A 40 -4.83 -0.20 -25.96
C VAL A 40 -4.31 0.67 -24.80
N ASP A 41 -5.05 0.80 -23.70
CA ASP A 41 -4.60 1.53 -22.49
C ASP A 41 -3.26 0.98 -21.96
N GLN A 42 -3.10 -0.35 -21.94
CA GLN A 42 -1.89 -0.99 -21.42
C GLN A 42 -0.71 -0.78 -22.37
N LEU A 43 -0.93 -0.87 -23.68
CA LEU A 43 0.08 -0.62 -24.70
C LEU A 43 0.54 0.84 -24.67
N LEU A 44 -0.40 1.78 -24.58
CA LEU A 44 -0.15 3.21 -24.40
C LEU A 44 0.77 3.45 -23.20
N TRP A 45 0.39 2.97 -22.01
CA TRP A 45 1.23 3.13 -20.82
C TRP A 45 2.61 2.48 -20.99
N LYS A 46 2.65 1.23 -21.48
CA LYS A 46 3.89 0.46 -21.59
C LYS A 46 4.88 1.11 -22.55
N ASN A 47 4.42 1.48 -23.74
CA ASN A 47 5.26 1.93 -24.85
C ASN A 47 5.60 3.43 -24.75
N ALA A 48 4.63 4.25 -24.38
CA ALA A 48 4.82 5.70 -24.32
C ALA A 48 5.48 6.19 -23.03
N PHE A 49 5.22 5.51 -21.90
CA PHE A 49 5.64 6.01 -20.58
C PHE A 49 6.55 5.03 -19.86
N TYR A 50 6.08 3.85 -19.51
CA TYR A 50 6.78 2.95 -18.58
C TYR A 50 8.19 2.60 -19.04
N GLN A 51 8.37 2.17 -20.29
CA GLN A 51 9.71 1.84 -20.81
C GLN A 51 10.64 3.05 -20.80
N VAL A 52 10.14 4.22 -21.20
CA VAL A 52 10.91 5.47 -21.24
C VAL A 52 11.31 5.90 -19.83
N ILE A 53 10.38 5.90 -18.88
CA ILE A 53 10.61 6.20 -17.46
C ILE A 53 11.67 5.25 -16.88
N GLU A 54 11.53 3.94 -17.08
CA GLU A 54 12.51 2.97 -16.57
C GLU A 54 13.89 3.15 -17.19
N LYS A 55 13.99 3.58 -18.46
CA LYS A 55 15.27 3.95 -19.09
C LYS A 55 15.91 5.17 -18.42
N PHE A 56 15.16 6.24 -18.19
CA PHE A 56 15.66 7.38 -17.41
C PHE A 56 16.09 6.97 -15.99
N ARG A 57 15.32 6.12 -15.31
CA ARG A 57 15.67 5.61 -13.97
C ARG A 57 16.92 4.74 -13.96
N GLN A 58 17.17 3.98 -15.03
CA GLN A 58 18.42 3.22 -15.19
C GLN A 58 19.61 4.16 -15.34
N LEU A 59 19.49 5.18 -16.19
CA LEU A 59 20.55 6.19 -16.39
C LEU A 59 20.86 6.97 -15.10
N LEU A 60 19.84 7.31 -14.29
CA LEU A 60 20.03 8.00 -13.01
C LEU A 60 20.72 7.15 -11.93
N LYS A 61 20.78 5.83 -12.11
CA LYS A 61 21.48 4.92 -11.19
C LYS A 61 22.91 4.65 -11.60
N ASP A 62 23.34 5.08 -12.79
CA ASP A 62 24.68 4.86 -13.29
C ASP A 62 25.69 5.72 -12.49
N PRO A 63 26.61 5.10 -11.73
CA PRO A 63 27.61 5.82 -10.95
C PRO A 63 28.61 6.60 -11.82
N GLN A 64 28.74 6.23 -13.10
CA GLN A 64 29.63 6.88 -14.07
C GLN A 64 28.89 7.93 -14.92
N GLY A 65 27.61 8.16 -14.66
CA GLY A 65 26.77 9.07 -15.44
C GLY A 65 27.12 10.54 -15.18
N GLU A 66 27.86 11.15 -16.10
CA GLU A 66 27.89 12.60 -16.23
C GLU A 66 26.51 13.07 -16.76
N ASN A 67 25.93 14.14 -16.21
CA ASN A 67 24.61 14.72 -16.55
C ASN A 67 23.36 14.21 -15.79
N ALA A 68 23.51 13.63 -14.59
CA ALA A 68 22.37 13.16 -13.78
C ALA A 68 21.25 14.22 -13.58
N GLN A 69 21.61 15.50 -13.39
CA GLN A 69 20.62 16.57 -13.22
C GLN A 69 19.82 16.85 -14.50
N GLU A 70 20.46 16.84 -15.66
CA GLU A 70 19.80 17.05 -16.95
C GLU A 70 18.84 15.88 -17.26
N ILE A 71 19.29 14.65 -17.01
CA ILE A 71 18.49 13.42 -17.15
C ILE A 71 17.27 13.48 -16.22
N ARG A 72 17.45 13.91 -14.97
CA ARG A 72 16.37 14.12 -14.01
C ARG A 72 15.36 15.16 -14.53
N ASN A 73 15.83 16.31 -15.03
CA ASN A 73 14.96 17.35 -15.57
C ASN A 73 14.12 16.85 -16.76
N LYS A 74 14.73 16.08 -17.67
CA LYS A 74 14.03 15.46 -18.81
C LYS A 74 12.97 14.44 -18.34
N LEU A 75 13.29 13.64 -17.32
CA LEU A 75 12.32 12.72 -16.71
C LEU A 75 11.15 13.48 -16.08
N LEU A 76 11.42 14.55 -15.33
CA LEU A 76 10.37 15.36 -14.70
C LEU A 76 9.43 15.99 -15.74
N LEU A 77 9.99 16.52 -16.83
CA LEU A 77 9.21 17.05 -17.95
C LEU A 77 8.30 15.97 -18.57
N LEU A 78 8.84 14.77 -18.85
CA LEU A 78 8.04 13.64 -19.33
C LEU A 78 6.89 13.29 -18.39
N LEU A 79 7.12 13.35 -17.07
CA LEU A 79 6.10 13.09 -16.05
C LEU A 79 5.04 14.21 -15.99
N ASP A 80 5.41 15.47 -16.21
CA ASP A 80 4.49 16.61 -16.32
C ASP A 80 3.58 16.49 -17.56
N GLU A 81 4.17 16.18 -18.72
CA GLU A 81 3.45 15.94 -19.97
C GLU A 81 2.51 14.74 -19.85
N GLY A 82 2.99 13.64 -19.25
CA GLY A 82 2.16 12.47 -18.98
C GLY A 82 0.99 12.78 -18.06
N SER A 83 1.20 13.57 -17.01
CA SER A 83 0.12 13.96 -16.10
C SER A 83 -0.93 14.81 -16.83
N SER A 84 -0.50 15.75 -17.67
CA SER A 84 -1.40 16.58 -18.48
C SER A 84 -2.20 15.74 -19.50
N PHE A 85 -1.54 14.78 -20.15
CA PHE A 85 -2.17 13.86 -21.10
C PHE A 85 -3.26 13.00 -20.44
N PHE A 86 -2.96 12.34 -19.32
CA PHE A 86 -3.95 11.48 -18.67
C PHE A 86 -5.11 12.26 -18.03
N ASP A 87 -4.87 13.49 -17.55
CA ASP A 87 -5.95 14.38 -17.10
C ASP A 87 -6.84 14.80 -18.28
N GLY A 88 -6.26 15.14 -19.43
CA GLY A 88 -6.98 15.42 -20.66
C GLY A 88 -7.81 14.22 -21.14
N LEU A 89 -7.24 13.01 -21.12
CA LEU A 89 -7.92 11.78 -21.52
C LEU A 89 -9.10 11.47 -20.58
N LEU A 90 -8.96 11.67 -19.26
CA LEU A 90 -10.06 11.51 -18.30
C LEU A 90 -11.25 12.44 -18.61
N GLN A 91 -10.97 13.68 -19.00
CA GLN A 91 -12.03 14.62 -19.40
C GLN A 91 -12.68 14.20 -20.73
N LYS A 92 -11.88 13.83 -21.73
CA LYS A 92 -12.40 13.38 -23.03
C LYS A 92 -13.24 12.10 -22.91
N LEU A 93 -12.85 11.14 -22.07
CA LEU A 93 -13.66 9.95 -21.79
C LEU A 93 -15.05 10.31 -21.25
N GLN A 94 -15.13 11.21 -20.28
CA GLN A 94 -16.40 11.67 -19.68
C GLN A 94 -17.30 12.34 -20.72
N VAL A 95 -16.73 13.20 -21.57
CA VAL A 95 -17.46 13.89 -22.63
C VAL A 95 -17.93 12.91 -23.71
N SER A 96 -17.01 12.12 -24.28
CA SER A 96 -17.30 11.20 -25.40
C SER A 96 -18.31 10.12 -25.04
N TYR A 97 -18.24 9.59 -23.81
CA TYR A 97 -19.12 8.51 -23.35
C TYR A 97 -20.25 8.99 -22.42
N GLN A 98 -20.41 10.32 -22.29
CA GLN A 98 -21.51 10.99 -21.58
C GLN A 98 -21.75 10.45 -20.17
N PHE A 99 -20.71 10.51 -19.34
CA PHE A 99 -20.80 10.16 -17.92
C PHE A 99 -19.94 11.10 -17.09
N LYS A 100 -20.24 11.24 -15.80
CA LYS A 100 -19.38 11.97 -14.86
C LYS A 100 -18.72 10.99 -13.91
N LEU A 101 -17.43 11.12 -13.67
CA LEU A 101 -16.70 10.22 -12.77
C LEU A 101 -17.22 10.27 -11.34
N GLU A 102 -17.64 11.45 -10.86
CA GLU A 102 -18.16 11.67 -9.50
C GLU A 102 -19.35 10.74 -9.17
N ASP A 103 -20.23 10.51 -10.15
CA ASP A 103 -21.40 9.62 -10.02
C ASP A 103 -21.01 8.15 -9.75
N TYR A 104 -19.74 7.78 -9.95
CA TYR A 104 -19.22 6.42 -9.80
C TYR A 104 -18.16 6.28 -8.71
N MET A 105 -17.82 7.35 -7.99
CA MET A 105 -16.83 7.29 -6.89
C MET A 105 -17.45 6.89 -5.54
N ASP A 106 -18.77 6.96 -5.39
CA ASP A 106 -19.45 6.50 -4.18
C ASP A 106 -19.71 4.99 -4.26
N GLY A 107 -18.79 4.22 -3.69
CA GLY A 107 -18.84 2.76 -3.65
C GLY A 107 -20.01 2.17 -2.85
N MET A 108 -20.79 3.00 -2.14
CA MET A 108 -21.98 2.58 -1.38
C MET A 108 -23.30 2.92 -2.07
N ALA A 109 -23.26 3.69 -3.17
CA ALA A 109 -24.47 4.02 -3.91
C ALA A 109 -25.01 2.76 -4.62
N ILE A 110 -26.14 2.24 -4.13
CA ILE A 110 -26.90 1.21 -4.82
C ILE A 110 -27.43 1.84 -6.12
N ARG A 111 -26.84 1.46 -7.25
CA ARG A 111 -27.28 1.95 -8.56
C ARG A 111 -28.59 1.28 -8.94
N SER A 112 -29.63 2.09 -9.10
CA SER A 112 -30.98 1.64 -9.47
C SER A 112 -31.10 1.16 -10.92
N LYS A 113 -30.15 1.53 -11.80
CA LYS A 113 -30.16 1.17 -13.22
C LYS A 113 -28.90 0.39 -13.62
N PRO A 114 -29.01 -0.60 -14.52
CA PRO A 114 -27.85 -1.25 -15.14
C PRO A 114 -26.96 -0.23 -15.85
N LEU A 115 -25.64 -0.42 -15.71
CA LEU A 115 -24.66 0.44 -16.35
C LEU A 115 -24.66 0.21 -17.87
N ARG A 116 -24.73 1.28 -18.66
CA ARG A 116 -24.57 1.21 -20.13
C ARG A 116 -23.23 0.56 -20.47
N LYS A 117 -23.22 -0.38 -21.43
CA LYS A 117 -22.04 -1.16 -21.83
C LYS A 117 -20.82 -0.27 -22.13
N MET A 118 -20.98 0.77 -22.94
CA MET A 118 -19.89 1.69 -23.29
C MET A 118 -19.36 2.47 -22.08
N VAL A 119 -20.23 2.91 -21.18
CA VAL A 119 -19.82 3.59 -19.94
C VAL A 119 -19.01 2.66 -19.03
N LYS A 120 -19.35 1.36 -18.99
CA LYS A 120 -18.56 0.37 -18.25
C LYS A 120 -17.11 0.32 -18.76
N TYR A 121 -16.90 0.22 -20.08
CA TYR A 121 -15.55 0.22 -20.64
C TYR A 121 -14.84 1.56 -20.43
N ALA A 122 -15.55 2.68 -20.57
CA ALA A 122 -14.98 4.00 -20.32
C ALA A 122 -14.55 4.19 -18.85
N LEU A 123 -15.29 3.64 -17.89
CA LEU A 123 -14.89 3.64 -16.47
C LEU A 123 -13.67 2.73 -16.22
N ILE A 124 -13.54 1.61 -16.93
CA ILE A 124 -12.35 0.75 -16.85
C ILE A 124 -11.13 1.51 -17.38
N SER A 125 -11.22 2.15 -18.55
CA SER A 125 -10.14 2.99 -19.09
C SER A 125 -9.83 4.18 -18.17
N ALA A 126 -10.84 4.84 -17.60
CA ALA A 126 -10.64 5.91 -16.62
C ALA A 126 -9.91 5.41 -15.35
N GLN A 127 -10.25 4.21 -14.84
CA GLN A 127 -9.51 3.60 -13.74
C GLN A 127 -8.03 3.39 -14.13
N ARG A 128 -7.75 2.90 -15.34
CA ARG A 128 -6.37 2.72 -15.84
C ARG A 128 -5.62 4.05 -15.92
N CYS A 129 -6.26 5.12 -16.39
CA CYS A 129 -5.70 6.48 -16.39
C CYS A 129 -5.35 6.95 -14.97
N MET A 130 -6.23 6.73 -13.99
CA MET A 130 -5.96 7.08 -12.58
C MET A 130 -4.81 6.27 -11.98
N ILE A 131 -4.68 4.99 -12.35
CA ILE A 131 -3.52 4.18 -11.94
C ILE A 131 -2.23 4.76 -12.53
N CYS A 132 -2.25 5.14 -13.82
CA CYS A 132 -1.11 5.80 -14.48
C CYS A 132 -0.75 7.13 -13.81
N GLN A 133 -1.73 7.97 -13.46
CA GLN A 133 -1.51 9.21 -12.70
C GLN A 133 -0.86 8.93 -11.33
N GLY A 134 -1.31 7.89 -10.63
CA GLY A 134 -0.70 7.46 -9.38
C GLY A 134 0.75 6.99 -9.55
N ASP A 135 1.04 6.25 -10.63
CA ASP A 135 2.39 5.80 -10.98
C ASP A 135 3.30 7.00 -11.32
N ILE A 136 2.82 7.95 -12.13
CA ILE A 136 3.51 9.20 -12.47
C ILE A 136 3.87 10.00 -11.21
N CYS A 137 2.90 10.21 -10.32
CA CYS A 137 3.14 10.91 -9.05
C CYS A 137 4.18 10.18 -8.20
N ARG A 138 4.13 8.84 -8.15
CA ARG A 138 5.11 8.03 -7.42
C ARG A 138 6.51 8.15 -8.03
N TYR A 139 6.64 8.10 -9.35
CA TYR A 139 7.91 8.25 -10.04
C TYR A 139 8.51 9.64 -9.87
N ARG A 140 7.68 10.70 -9.82
CA ARG A 140 8.14 12.06 -9.52
C ARG A 140 8.80 12.15 -8.15
N GLU A 141 8.16 11.63 -7.11
CA GLU A 141 8.72 11.64 -5.76
C GLU A 141 10.06 10.89 -5.70
N GLN A 142 10.14 9.74 -6.39
CA GLN A 142 11.38 8.96 -6.49
C GLN A 142 12.49 9.71 -7.25
N ALA A 143 12.17 10.42 -8.33
CA ALA A 143 13.15 11.19 -9.10
C ALA A 143 13.69 12.41 -8.33
N ASN A 144 12.87 12.96 -7.43
CA ASN A 144 13.22 14.06 -6.54
C ASN A 144 13.83 13.61 -5.21
N ASP A 145 14.05 12.31 -5.00
CA ASP A 145 14.56 11.74 -3.76
C ASP A 145 13.72 12.14 -2.51
N THR A 146 12.40 12.23 -2.73
CA THR A 146 11.39 12.60 -1.71
C THR A 146 10.45 11.42 -1.42
N ALA A 147 9.68 11.52 -0.33
CA ALA A 147 8.75 10.47 0.11
C ALA A 147 7.31 10.96 0.26
N ASN A 148 6.92 12.08 -0.39
CA ASN A 148 5.60 12.67 -0.24
C ASN A 148 4.58 12.03 -1.18
N TYR A 149 4.35 10.73 -1.00
CA TYR A 149 3.46 9.93 -1.85
C TYR A 149 1.95 10.22 -1.68
N GLY A 150 1.57 11.35 -1.07
CA GLY A 150 0.18 11.72 -0.83
C GLY A 150 -0.64 11.86 -2.11
N LYS A 151 -0.07 12.50 -3.15
CA LYS A 151 -0.71 12.63 -4.47
C LYS A 151 -0.91 11.27 -5.14
N ALA A 152 0.12 10.42 -5.15
CA ALA A 152 0.05 9.07 -5.68
C ALA A 152 -1.04 8.24 -4.96
N ARG A 153 -1.06 8.30 -3.63
CA ARG A 153 -2.08 7.64 -2.81
C ARG A 153 -3.49 8.09 -3.17
N SER A 154 -3.71 9.40 -3.31
CA SER A 154 -5.02 9.96 -3.69
C SER A 154 -5.52 9.39 -5.02
N TRP A 155 -4.64 9.31 -6.03
CA TRP A 155 -4.99 8.72 -7.32
C TRP A 155 -5.34 7.24 -7.25
N TYR A 156 -4.57 6.43 -6.52
CA TYR A 156 -4.91 5.01 -6.33
C TYR A 156 -6.21 4.81 -5.53
N LEU A 157 -6.49 5.69 -4.56
CA LEU A 157 -7.76 5.67 -3.81
C LEU A 157 -8.97 5.99 -4.71
N LYS A 158 -8.84 6.98 -5.60
CA LYS A 158 -9.88 7.24 -6.62
C LYS A 158 -10.03 6.05 -7.56
N ALA A 159 -8.92 5.47 -8.02
CA ALA A 159 -8.94 4.32 -8.92
C ALA A 159 -9.67 3.12 -8.29
N GLN A 160 -9.46 2.80 -7.00
CA GLN A 160 -10.17 1.68 -6.37
C GLN A 160 -11.69 1.91 -6.28
N GLN A 161 -12.16 3.16 -6.17
CA GLN A 161 -13.59 3.47 -6.06
C GLN A 161 -14.32 3.17 -7.37
N ILE A 162 -13.68 3.46 -8.51
CA ILE A 162 -14.28 3.26 -9.84
C ILE A 162 -14.55 1.79 -10.14
N ALA A 163 -13.59 0.89 -9.87
CA ALA A 163 -13.78 -0.55 -10.04
C ALA A 163 -13.07 -1.33 -8.93
N PRO A 164 -13.73 -1.54 -7.76
CA PRO A 164 -13.14 -2.19 -6.59
C PRO A 164 -12.73 -3.65 -6.80
N LYS A 165 -13.23 -4.28 -7.88
CA LYS A 165 -12.92 -5.66 -8.28
C LYS A 165 -11.53 -5.82 -8.89
N ASN A 166 -10.86 -4.73 -9.26
CA ASN A 166 -9.50 -4.75 -9.77
C ASN A 166 -8.49 -4.76 -8.61
N GLY A 167 -7.61 -5.76 -8.55
CA GLY A 167 -6.56 -5.86 -7.53
C GLY A 167 -5.46 -4.79 -7.67
N ARG A 168 -5.28 -4.24 -8.88
CA ARG A 168 -4.15 -3.35 -9.23
C ARG A 168 -4.04 -2.12 -8.33
N PRO A 169 -5.09 -1.31 -8.05
CA PRO A 169 -4.97 -0.16 -7.16
C PRO A 169 -4.51 -0.51 -5.75
N TYR A 170 -5.00 -1.63 -5.18
CA TYR A 170 -4.56 -2.09 -3.86
C TYR A 170 -3.08 -2.49 -3.87
N ASN A 171 -2.63 -3.20 -4.92
CA ASN A 171 -1.22 -3.52 -5.07
C ASN A 171 -0.33 -2.27 -5.08
N GLN A 172 -0.75 -1.20 -5.77
CA GLN A 172 -0.01 0.05 -5.78
C GLN A 172 -0.03 0.76 -4.42
N LEU A 173 -1.16 0.73 -3.69
CA LEU A 173 -1.25 1.24 -2.32
C LEU A 173 -0.34 0.48 -1.34
N ALA A 174 -0.19 -0.84 -1.53
CA ALA A 174 0.73 -1.66 -0.76
C ALA A 174 2.19 -1.22 -1.01
N LEU A 175 2.58 -0.98 -2.26
CA LEU A 175 3.92 -0.44 -2.59
C LEU A 175 4.19 0.89 -1.87
N LEU A 176 3.22 1.82 -1.87
CA LEU A 176 3.37 3.07 -1.12
C LEU A 176 3.49 2.85 0.39
N ALA A 177 2.77 1.87 0.94
CA ALA A 177 2.87 1.49 2.35
C ALA A 177 4.25 0.91 2.69
N ILE A 178 4.84 0.11 1.79
CA ILE A 178 6.23 -0.36 1.93
C ILE A 178 7.21 0.81 1.93
N TYR A 179 7.14 1.72 0.96
CA TYR A 179 8.05 2.88 0.88
C TYR A 179 7.97 3.79 2.11
N THR A 180 6.80 3.87 2.74
CA THR A 180 6.56 4.68 3.94
C THR A 180 6.63 3.87 5.24
N ARG A 181 7.17 2.63 5.19
CA ARG A 181 7.38 1.73 6.34
C ARG A 181 6.11 1.38 7.15
N ARG A 182 4.92 1.48 6.54
CA ARG A 182 3.63 1.10 7.13
C ARG A 182 3.30 -0.37 6.86
N LYS A 183 3.99 -1.27 7.56
CA LYS A 183 3.93 -2.72 7.27
C LYS A 183 2.54 -3.34 7.40
N LEU A 184 1.76 -2.98 8.42
CA LEU A 184 0.40 -3.50 8.60
C LEU A 184 -0.52 -3.09 7.43
N ASP A 185 -0.43 -1.83 7.01
CA ASP A 185 -1.15 -1.34 5.83
C ASP A 185 -0.71 -2.08 4.56
N ALA A 186 0.59 -2.35 4.41
CA ALA A 186 1.09 -3.11 3.27
C ALA A 186 0.52 -4.54 3.23
N VAL A 187 0.48 -5.23 4.37
CA VAL A 187 -0.17 -6.56 4.49
C VAL A 187 -1.63 -6.47 4.07
N TYR A 188 -2.37 -5.53 4.66
CA TYR A 188 -3.78 -5.30 4.35
C TYR A 188 -4.01 -5.09 2.84
N TYR A 189 -3.26 -4.18 2.21
CA TYR A 189 -3.46 -3.88 0.80
C TYR A 189 -3.05 -5.03 -0.12
N TYR A 190 -1.99 -5.77 0.18
CA TYR A 190 -1.66 -6.97 -0.61
C TYR A 190 -2.73 -8.07 -0.46
N MET A 191 -3.28 -8.28 0.74
CA MET A 191 -4.40 -9.20 0.93
C MET A 191 -5.64 -8.76 0.13
N ARG A 192 -5.98 -7.47 0.17
CA ARG A 192 -7.05 -6.89 -0.65
C ARG A 192 -6.82 -7.08 -2.16
N SER A 193 -5.58 -6.94 -2.60
CA SER A 193 -5.18 -7.17 -4.00
C SER A 193 -5.39 -8.63 -4.43
N LEU A 194 -5.07 -9.60 -3.57
CA LEU A 194 -5.25 -11.03 -3.84
C LEU A 194 -6.71 -11.49 -3.73
N ALA A 195 -7.48 -10.87 -2.84
CA ALA A 195 -8.90 -11.19 -2.64
C ALA A 195 -9.84 -10.50 -3.65
N ALA A 196 -9.30 -9.64 -4.53
CA ALA A 196 -10.07 -8.99 -5.58
C ALA A 196 -10.47 -9.98 -6.69
N SER A 197 -11.53 -9.69 -7.44
CA SER A 197 -11.98 -10.56 -8.54
C SER A 197 -10.95 -10.67 -9.67
N ASN A 198 -10.14 -9.61 -9.88
CA ASN A 198 -9.00 -9.62 -10.78
C ASN A 198 -7.72 -9.47 -9.95
N PRO A 199 -7.16 -10.57 -9.42
CA PRO A 199 -6.08 -10.51 -8.44
C PRO A 199 -4.71 -10.21 -9.06
N ILE A 200 -3.82 -9.56 -8.29
CA ILE A 200 -2.40 -9.41 -8.66
C ILE A 200 -1.58 -10.49 -7.97
N LEU A 201 -1.25 -11.56 -8.69
CA LEU A 201 -0.63 -12.76 -8.10
C LEU A 201 0.76 -12.50 -7.51
N THR A 202 1.51 -11.51 -8.03
CA THR A 202 2.81 -11.08 -7.47
C THR A 202 2.72 -10.49 -6.06
N ALA A 203 1.51 -10.13 -5.59
CA ALA A 203 1.28 -9.73 -4.21
C ALA A 203 1.53 -10.89 -3.22
N LYS A 204 1.38 -12.15 -3.65
CA LYS A 204 1.68 -13.33 -2.80
C LYS A 204 3.15 -13.37 -2.42
N GLU A 205 4.04 -13.24 -3.39
CA GLU A 205 5.50 -13.20 -3.17
C GLU A 205 5.88 -12.01 -2.28
N SER A 206 5.26 -10.86 -2.52
CA SER A 206 5.48 -9.65 -1.72
C SER A 206 5.06 -9.84 -0.25
N LEU A 207 3.94 -10.52 0.00
CA LEU A 207 3.49 -10.88 1.36
C LEU A 207 4.44 -11.87 2.03
N MET A 208 4.86 -12.91 1.31
CA MET A 208 5.81 -13.90 1.84
C MET A 208 7.11 -13.23 2.29
N SER A 209 7.66 -12.34 1.44
CA SER A 209 8.85 -11.56 1.79
C SER A 209 8.64 -10.67 3.01
N LEU A 210 7.47 -10.02 3.12
CA LEU A 210 7.14 -9.15 4.24
C LEU A 210 6.98 -9.93 5.57
N PHE A 211 6.37 -11.12 5.52
CA PHE A 211 6.24 -11.98 6.69
C PHE A 211 7.59 -12.54 7.14
N GLU A 212 8.43 -12.98 6.22
CA GLU A 212 9.78 -13.46 6.54
C GLU A 212 10.63 -12.36 7.20
N GLU A 213 10.59 -11.14 6.65
CA GLU A 213 11.28 -9.99 7.24
C GLU A 213 10.75 -9.66 8.65
N THR A 214 9.45 -9.85 8.88
CA THR A 214 8.80 -9.58 10.18
C THR A 214 9.14 -10.67 11.19
N LYS A 215 9.13 -11.94 10.79
CA LYS A 215 9.55 -13.09 11.61
C LYS A 215 10.99 -12.90 12.09
N ARG A 216 11.92 -12.64 11.17
CA ARG A 216 13.33 -12.40 11.51
C ARG A 216 13.51 -11.24 12.50
N LYS A 217 12.74 -10.16 12.36
CA LYS A 217 12.78 -9.03 13.29
C LYS A 217 12.20 -9.38 14.67
N SER A 218 11.15 -10.19 14.73
CA SER A 218 10.56 -10.68 15.98
C SER A 218 11.57 -11.54 16.74
N GLU A 219 12.19 -12.51 16.07
CA GLU A 219 13.21 -13.39 16.65
C GLU A 219 14.40 -12.59 17.19
N GLN A 220 14.87 -11.58 16.44
CA GLN A 220 15.94 -10.69 16.90
C GLN A 220 15.54 -9.86 18.14
N MET A 221 14.28 -9.41 18.21
CA MET A 221 13.76 -8.67 19.35
C MET A 221 13.64 -9.56 20.59
N GLU A 222 13.18 -10.80 20.41
CA GLU A 222 13.12 -11.82 21.47
C GLU A 222 14.51 -12.18 21.98
N GLN A 223 15.49 -12.40 21.09
CA GLN A 223 16.88 -12.67 21.47
C GLN A 223 17.50 -11.51 22.25
N ARG A 224 17.26 -10.26 21.82
CA ARG A 224 17.68 -9.07 22.57
C ARG A 224 17.05 -9.00 23.95
N LYS A 225 15.76 -9.33 24.07
CA LYS A 225 15.07 -9.35 25.37
C LYS A 225 15.66 -10.42 26.30
N HIS A 226 15.99 -11.61 25.80
CA HIS A 226 16.63 -12.66 26.58
C HIS A 226 18.06 -12.28 27.01
N GLN A 227 18.86 -11.68 26.12
CA GLN A 227 20.21 -11.20 26.47
C GLN A 227 20.19 -10.11 27.54
N VAL A 228 19.21 -9.21 27.54
CA VAL A 228 19.07 -8.17 28.58
C VAL A 228 18.71 -8.78 29.95
N LEU A 229 17.93 -9.87 29.97
CA LEU A 229 17.59 -10.59 31.19
C LEU A 229 18.81 -11.36 31.76
N ASP A 230 19.63 -11.97 30.90
CA ASP A 230 20.81 -12.73 31.31
C ASP A 230 21.98 -11.84 31.78
N VAL A 231 22.06 -10.58 31.34
CA VAL A 231 23.12 -9.62 31.75
C VAL A 231 22.77 -8.86 33.05
N SER A 232 21.66 -9.17 33.72
CA SER A 232 21.38 -8.73 35.10
C SER A 232 21.66 -9.78 36.21
N PRO A 233 22.87 -10.35 36.35
CA PRO A 233 23.21 -11.14 37.53
C PRO A 233 24.01 -10.31 38.55
N ASN A 234 23.43 -9.24 39.12
CA ASN A 234 23.74 -8.79 40.49
C ASN A 234 23.04 -7.49 40.90
N ARG A 235 21.94 -7.60 41.65
CA ARG A 235 21.71 -6.81 42.88
C ARG A 235 20.99 -7.65 43.94
N ARG A 236 21.60 -8.77 44.35
CA ARG A 236 21.40 -9.29 45.72
C ARG A 236 22.29 -8.48 46.67
N GLY A 237 21.88 -7.24 46.92
CA GLY A 237 22.46 -6.39 47.96
C GLY A 237 21.55 -6.41 49.18
N LYS A 238 22.02 -6.99 50.28
CA LYS A 238 21.40 -7.03 51.61
C LYS A 238 20.63 -5.73 51.95
N GLY A 239 19.31 -5.83 52.06
CA GLY A 239 18.49 -4.77 52.66
C GLY A 239 18.84 -4.62 54.14
N LYS A 240 19.54 -3.54 54.49
CA LYS A 240 19.65 -3.05 55.86
C LYS A 240 18.25 -2.66 56.34
N LYS A 241 17.86 -3.19 57.50
CA LYS A 241 16.72 -2.69 58.28
C LYS A 241 16.88 -1.18 58.50
N SER A 242 15.89 -0.41 58.04
CA SER A 242 15.69 0.98 58.43
C SER A 242 14.22 1.13 58.79
N THR A 243 13.96 1.14 60.09
CA THR A 243 12.72 1.54 60.73
C THR A 243 12.45 3.02 60.49
N LEU A 244 11.30 3.41 59.89
CA LEU A 244 10.40 4.45 60.46
C LEU A 244 9.07 4.59 59.67
N ARG A 245 7.98 4.20 60.34
CA ARG A 245 6.59 4.71 60.36
C ARG A 245 5.80 5.03 59.07
N GLN A 246 4.69 4.30 58.95
CA GLN A 246 3.44 4.61 58.23
C GLN A 246 2.76 5.91 58.72
N VAL A 247 2.08 6.63 57.82
CA VAL A 247 0.66 7.09 57.85
C VAL A 247 0.30 7.49 56.39
N GLY A 248 -0.48 6.72 55.62
CA GLY A 248 -1.95 6.77 55.46
C GLY A 248 -2.28 7.27 54.03
N ASP A 249 -2.35 6.41 53.01
CA ASP A 249 -3.47 5.58 52.53
C ASP A 249 -4.62 6.39 51.88
N ASP A 250 -4.66 6.36 50.53
CA ASP A 250 -5.90 6.46 49.75
C ASP A 250 -5.79 5.55 48.50
N ALA A 251 -5.52 4.26 48.76
CA ALA A 251 -5.49 3.22 47.74
C ALA A 251 -6.54 2.14 48.04
N THR A 252 -7.82 2.53 48.09
CA THR A 252 -8.92 1.55 48.25
C THR A 252 -10.11 1.77 47.31
N ARG A 253 -9.86 2.14 46.05
CA ARG A 253 -10.89 1.99 44.99
C ARG A 253 -10.64 0.72 44.17
N LEU A 254 -11.21 -0.39 44.63
CA LEU A 254 -11.37 -1.63 43.86
C LEU A 254 -12.65 -1.52 43.02
N GLU A 255 -12.52 -1.35 41.71
CA GLU A 255 -13.65 -1.43 40.78
C GLU A 255 -13.86 -2.89 40.36
N ILE A 256 -14.92 -3.50 40.89
CA ILE A 256 -15.32 -4.87 40.57
C ILE A 256 -16.34 -4.81 39.43
N TRP A 257 -15.97 -5.29 38.25
CA TRP A 257 -16.90 -5.47 37.13
C TRP A 257 -17.65 -6.79 37.31
N ILE A 258 -18.93 -6.71 37.67
CA ILE A 258 -19.83 -7.87 37.77
C ILE A 258 -20.62 -7.96 36.46
N HIS A 259 -20.39 -9.02 35.69
CA HIS A 259 -21.16 -9.36 34.50
C HIS A 259 -22.49 -10.03 34.92
N PRO A 260 -23.65 -9.67 34.35
CA PRO A 260 -24.92 -10.22 34.79
C PRO A 260 -25.17 -11.61 34.17
N SER A 261 -24.93 -12.66 34.95
CA SER A 261 -25.52 -13.99 34.75
C SER A 261 -25.83 -14.64 36.12
N HIS A 262 -27.11 -14.71 36.48
CA HIS A 262 -27.65 -15.44 37.65
C HIS A 262 -27.47 -16.98 37.54
N PRO A 263 -27.71 -17.80 38.59
CA PRO A 263 -26.89 -17.96 39.79
C PRO A 263 -26.52 -19.45 40.11
N ARG A 264 -25.41 -19.59 40.84
CA ARG A 264 -24.98 -20.64 41.81
C ARG A 264 -25.59 -22.05 41.77
N SER A 265 -24.70 -23.04 41.76
CA SER A 265 -24.73 -24.11 42.78
C SER A 265 -23.30 -24.52 43.18
N SER A 266 -23.18 -24.84 44.46
CA SER A 266 -22.04 -24.93 45.36
C SER A 266 -21.27 -26.26 45.37
N GLN A 267 -20.13 -26.24 46.09
CA GLN A 267 -19.22 -27.32 46.55
C GLN A 267 -17.98 -27.45 45.65
N GLY A 268 -16.73 -27.28 46.09
CA GLY A 268 -16.12 -27.37 47.41
C GLY A 268 -15.03 -28.44 47.34
N HIS A 269 -13.75 -28.06 47.23
CA HIS A 269 -12.56 -28.69 47.85
C HIS A 269 -11.25 -28.17 47.24
N GLU A 270 -10.27 -28.01 48.12
CA GLU A 270 -8.89 -27.57 47.89
C GLU A 270 -8.10 -28.49 46.95
N SER A 271 -7.22 -27.93 46.12
CA SER A 271 -5.84 -28.43 45.96
C SER A 271 -4.98 -27.43 45.19
N SER A 272 -3.79 -27.19 45.72
CA SER A 272 -2.71 -26.38 45.15
C SER A 272 -2.22 -26.91 43.81
N ARG A 273 -1.90 -26.00 42.87
CA ARG A 273 -0.64 -25.94 42.08
C ARG A 273 -0.71 -24.92 40.94
N ASP A 274 0.32 -24.06 40.93
CA ASP A 274 1.01 -23.46 39.79
C ASP A 274 0.21 -22.89 38.61
N SER A 275 0.20 -21.55 38.49
CA SER A 275 0.32 -20.84 37.20
C SER A 275 0.51 -19.33 37.41
N GLU A 276 1.71 -18.93 37.86
CA GLU A 276 2.17 -17.55 37.68
C GLU A 276 2.64 -17.37 36.23
N GLN A 277 1.72 -17.07 35.31
CA GLN A 277 2.12 -16.60 33.99
C GLN A 277 1.03 -15.75 33.32
N ASP A 278 0.62 -14.64 33.95
CA ASP A 278 -0.08 -13.59 33.20
C ASP A 278 0.00 -12.20 33.84
N ASN A 279 1.22 -11.66 34.02
CA ASN A 279 1.40 -10.27 34.51
C ASN A 279 2.31 -9.42 33.61
N GLY A 280 2.56 -9.85 32.36
CA GLY A 280 3.48 -9.16 31.45
C GLY A 280 2.85 -8.13 30.51
N LEU A 281 1.53 -8.19 30.28
CA LEU A 281 0.86 -7.37 29.28
C LEU A 281 0.34 -6.03 29.82
N GLY A 282 0.24 -5.87 31.14
CA GLY A 282 -0.29 -4.65 31.79
C GLY A 282 0.68 -3.46 31.83
N ASN A 283 1.97 -3.66 31.52
CA ASN A 283 3.01 -2.63 31.63
C ASN A 283 3.48 -2.07 30.27
N LEU A 284 2.83 -2.43 29.16
CA LEU A 284 3.17 -1.92 27.84
C LEU A 284 2.32 -0.68 27.52
N SER A 285 2.95 0.38 27.01
CA SER A 285 2.23 1.52 26.45
C SER A 285 1.32 1.03 25.31
N PRO A 286 0.16 1.67 25.03
CA PRO A 286 -0.70 1.31 23.91
C PRO A 286 0.02 1.23 22.54
N SER A 287 1.17 1.92 22.40
CA SER A 287 2.06 1.83 21.23
C SER A 287 2.78 0.48 21.09
N ASP A 288 3.06 -0.21 22.19
CA ASP A 288 3.99 -1.34 22.23
C ASP A 288 3.26 -2.69 22.07
N ALA A 289 1.96 -2.74 22.41
CA ALA A 289 1.14 -3.94 22.27
C ALA A 289 0.67 -4.24 20.82
N ALA A 290 0.76 -3.25 19.92
CA ALA A 290 0.13 -3.31 18.60
C ALA A 290 0.87 -4.17 17.54
N TYR A 291 2.12 -4.59 17.79
CA TYR A 291 3.02 -4.97 16.70
C TYR A 291 3.34 -6.47 16.50
N CYS A 292 3.00 -7.37 17.43
CA CYS A 292 3.44 -8.78 17.30
C CYS A 292 2.30 -9.81 17.18
N GLY A 293 1.12 -9.58 17.76
CA GLY A 293 0.06 -10.62 17.81
C GLY A 293 -0.87 -10.67 16.60
N ALA A 294 -1.30 -9.52 16.08
CA ALA A 294 -2.38 -9.45 15.10
C ALA A 294 -1.97 -9.96 13.70
N ALA A 295 -0.74 -9.65 13.26
CA ALA A 295 -0.25 -10.02 11.93
C ALA A 295 -0.03 -11.54 11.77
N LEU A 296 0.47 -12.20 12.82
CA LEU A 296 0.71 -13.66 12.83
C LEU A 296 -0.61 -14.44 12.85
N LYS A 297 -1.61 -13.97 13.62
CA LYS A 297 -2.93 -14.60 13.69
C LYS A 297 -3.72 -14.43 12.38
N LEU A 298 -3.57 -13.29 11.70
CA LEU A 298 -4.12 -13.06 10.35
C LEU A 298 -3.44 -13.93 9.28
N ALA A 299 -2.11 -14.12 9.36
CA ALA A 299 -1.39 -15.01 8.45
C ALA A 299 -1.80 -16.48 8.62
N GLN A 300 -2.01 -16.95 9.85
CA GLN A 300 -2.49 -18.30 10.14
C GLN A 300 -3.93 -18.55 9.67
N LEU A 301 -4.83 -17.55 9.79
CA LEU A 301 -6.22 -17.69 9.33
C LEU A 301 -6.36 -17.74 7.80
N LEU A 302 -5.44 -17.12 7.06
CA LEU A 302 -5.54 -17.00 5.60
C LEU A 302 -4.72 -18.04 4.82
N MET A 303 -3.80 -18.74 5.50
CA MET A 303 -2.90 -19.74 4.90
C MET A 303 -3.26 -21.20 5.27
N GLY A 304 -4.48 -21.44 5.78
CA GLY A 304 -4.96 -22.80 6.03
C GLY A 304 -4.91 -23.67 4.77
N PRO A 305 -4.74 -25.01 4.91
CA PRO A 305 -4.51 -25.89 3.77
C PRO A 305 -5.71 -25.86 2.83
N TYR A 306 -5.47 -25.40 1.61
CA TYR A 306 -6.41 -25.49 0.50
C TYR A 306 -6.58 -26.97 0.14
N HIS A 307 -7.69 -27.59 0.54
CA HIS A 307 -8.09 -28.89 0.02
C HIS A 307 -8.89 -28.68 -1.28
N PRO A 308 -8.37 -29.10 -2.45
CA PRO A 308 -9.16 -29.08 -3.67
C PRO A 308 -10.28 -30.13 -3.55
N LYS A 309 -11.50 -29.74 -3.92
CA LYS A 309 -12.54 -30.66 -4.38
C LYS A 309 -12.58 -30.61 -5.89
#